data_AF-A0A845PTT0-F1
#
_entry.id   AF-A0A845PTT0-F1
#
_cell.length_a   1.000
_cell.length_b   1.000
_cell.length_c   1.000
_cell.angle_alpha   90.00
_cell.angle_beta   90.00
_cell.angle_gamma   90.00
#
_symmetry.space_group_name_H-M   'P 1'
#
loop_
_entity.id
_entity.type
_entity.pdbx_description
1 polymer ?
#
loop_
_entity_poly.entity_id
_entity_poly.type
_entity_poly.pdbx_seq_one_letter_code
_entity_poly.pdbx_strand_id
1 'polypeptide(L)'
;MYLSEQEPMFGYFGKRYVKIYRPFSQIRFPYGGNLPESYCFGLEQLPAKGNTLFITGGEKDVLSLASKGFYAICFNSETSSIPESLIKKLSYHFRHILILYDVDKAGLEASLKHRNNYQVSG
;
A
#
# COMPACT_ATOMS: atom_id res chain seq x y z
N MET A 1 17.03 19.34 5.16
CA MET A 1 15.81 18.87 5.86
C MET A 1 16.20 18.63 7.30
N TYR A 2 15.57 19.30 8.26
CA TYR A 2 15.85 19.08 9.69
C TYR A 2 14.65 18.40 10.32
N LEU A 3 14.88 17.26 10.98
CA LEU A 3 13.89 16.56 11.79
C LEU A 3 13.74 17.32 13.12
N SER A 4 12.51 17.57 13.54
CA SER A 4 12.20 18.10 14.88
C SER A 4 10.93 17.46 15.41
N GLU A 5 10.67 17.59 16.71
CA GLU A 5 9.41 17.10 17.30
C GLU A 5 8.18 17.80 16.70
N GLN A 6 8.32 19.07 16.27
CA GLN A 6 7.25 19.84 15.65
C GLN A 6 7.07 19.52 14.16
N GLU A 7 8.08 18.94 13.51
CA GLU A 7 8.07 18.53 12.11
C GLU A 7 8.64 17.10 11.98
N PRO A 8 7.93 16.08 12.49
CA PRO A 8 8.35 14.70 12.36
C PRO A 8 8.26 14.29 10.89
N MET A 9 9.18 13.42 10.48
CA MET A 9 9.22 12.88 9.13
C MET A 9 9.38 11.36 9.20
N PHE A 10 8.60 10.65 8.39
CA PHE A 10 8.63 9.19 8.33
C PHE A 10 9.06 8.76 6.93
N GLY A 11 10.03 7.86 6.85
CA GLY A 11 10.53 7.34 5.58
C GLY A 11 9.95 5.96 5.27
N TYR A 12 9.29 5.83 4.12
CA TYR A 12 8.91 4.55 3.53
C TYR A 12 9.96 4.20 2.48
N PHE A 13 10.86 3.29 2.86
CA PHE A 13 12.00 2.90 2.05
C PHE A 13 11.61 1.82 1.04
N GLY A 14 11.98 2.03 -0.22
CA GLY A 14 12.10 0.99 -1.22
C GLY A 14 13.57 0.77 -1.59
N LYS A 15 13.86 -0.16 -2.52
CA LYS A 15 15.23 -0.51 -2.91
C LYS A 15 16.10 0.65 -3.37
N ARG A 16 15.53 1.61 -4.10
CA ARG A 16 16.26 2.72 -4.75
C ARG A 16 15.58 4.07 -4.56
N TYR A 17 14.59 4.14 -3.69
CA TYR A 17 13.82 5.35 -3.44
C TYR A 17 13.36 5.41 -1.98
N VAL A 18 12.97 6.61 -1.56
CA VAL A 18 12.25 6.84 -0.31
C VAL A 18 11.05 7.72 -0.59
N LYS A 19 9.88 7.33 -0.07
CA LYS A 19 8.72 8.22 0.06
C LYS A 19 8.75 8.77 1.48
N ILE A 20 8.71 10.08 1.62
CA ILE A 20 8.74 10.74 2.94
C ILE A 20 7.32 11.18 3.26
N TYR A 21 6.85 10.92 4.47
CA TYR A 21 5.62 11.47 5.02
C TYR A 21 5.93 12.56 6.04
N ARG A 22 5.41 13.77 5.79
CA ARG A 22 5.56 14.96 6.62
C ARG A 22 4.17 15.45 7.05
N PRO A 23 3.60 14.96 8.16
CA PRO A 23 2.21 15.23 8.55
C PRO A 23 1.86 16.72 8.69
N PHE A 24 2.79 17.55 9.18
CA PHE A 24 2.55 18.97 9.49
C PHE A 24 3.08 19.94 8.42
N SER A 25 3.78 19.43 7.41
CA SER A 25 4.32 20.25 6.33
C SER A 25 3.32 20.48 5.19
N GLN A 26 3.49 21.56 4.43
CA GLN A 26 2.71 21.81 3.20
C GLN A 26 2.97 20.74 2.13
N ILE A 27 4.25 20.43 1.87
CA ILE A 27 4.64 19.30 1.02
C ILE A 27 4.70 18.05 1.88
N ARG A 28 3.60 17.28 1.88
CA ARG A 28 3.42 16.12 2.77
C ARG A 28 4.10 14.84 2.29
N PHE A 29 4.24 14.66 0.97
CA PHE A 29 4.72 13.41 0.37
C PHE A 29 5.83 13.60 -0.67
N PRO A 30 7.00 14.17 -0.28
CA PRO A 30 8.12 14.23 -1.21
C PRO A 30 8.73 12.84 -1.44
N TYR A 31 9.30 12.68 -2.63
CA TYR A 31 9.97 11.47 -3.06
C TYR A 31 11.46 11.77 -3.33
N GLY A 32 12.33 10.81 -3.00
CA GLY A 32 13.75 10.86 -3.33
C GLY A 32 14.21 9.56 -3.99
N GLY A 33 15.14 9.66 -4.94
CA GLY A 33 15.68 8.52 -5.69
C GLY A 33 14.82 8.09 -6.88
N ASN A 34 14.97 6.82 -7.28
CA ASN A 34 14.37 6.26 -8.49
C ASN A 34 13.11 5.47 -8.17
N LEU A 35 11.94 6.09 -8.36
CA LEU A 35 10.65 5.42 -8.18
C LEU A 35 10.46 4.33 -9.24
N PRO A 36 9.88 3.17 -8.88
CA PRO A 36 9.44 2.19 -9.85
C PRO A 36 8.24 2.72 -10.63
N GLU A 37 8.03 2.17 -11.83
CA GLU A 37 6.86 2.46 -12.66
C GLU A 37 5.55 2.13 -11.92
N SER A 38 5.55 1.04 -11.14
CA SER A 38 4.45 0.68 -10.25
C SER A 38 4.93 0.70 -8.80
N TYR A 39 4.45 1.67 -8.04
CA TYR A 39 4.68 1.75 -6.60
C TYR A 39 3.85 0.68 -5.88
N CYS A 40 4.52 -0.16 -5.09
CA CYS A 40 3.86 -1.08 -4.16
C CYS A 40 4.70 -1.18 -2.88
N PHE A 41 4.18 -0.65 -1.78
CA PHE A 41 4.82 -0.73 -0.48
C PHE A 41 4.43 -2.02 0.23
N GLY A 42 5.36 -2.67 0.95
CA GLY A 42 5.12 -3.93 1.65
C GLY A 42 5.40 -5.19 0.83
N LEU A 43 5.60 -5.07 -0.49
CA LEU A 43 5.71 -6.22 -1.39
C LEU A 43 6.92 -7.11 -1.09
N GLU A 44 8.05 -6.52 -0.72
CA GLU A 44 9.30 -7.26 -0.46
C GLU A 44 9.30 -7.98 0.89
N GLN A 45 8.40 -7.60 1.79
CA GLN A 45 8.20 -8.21 3.09
C GLN A 45 7.25 -9.43 3.04
N LEU A 46 6.62 -9.68 1.89
CA LEU A 46 5.68 -10.80 1.75
C LEU A 46 6.43 -12.15 1.72
N PRO A 47 5.87 -13.18 2.38
CA PRO A 47 6.39 -14.54 2.27
C PRO A 47 6.12 -15.13 0.88
N ALA A 48 6.77 -16.26 0.58
CA ALA A 48 6.51 -17.01 -0.64
C ALA A 48 5.07 -17.57 -0.72
N LYS A 49 4.43 -17.84 0.42
CA LYS A 49 3.01 -18.20 0.52
C LYS A 49 2.41 -17.66 1.82
N GLY A 50 1.13 -17.30 1.79
CA GLY A 50 0.38 -16.88 2.97
C GLY A 50 -1.09 -17.21 2.84
N ASN A 51 -1.84 -17.12 3.94
CA ASN A 51 -3.30 -17.34 3.89
C ASN A 51 -4.01 -16.09 3.37
N THR A 52 -3.80 -14.95 4.03
CA THR A 52 -4.50 -13.69 3.75
C THR A 52 -3.50 -12.57 3.50
N LEU A 53 -3.76 -11.78 2.46
CA LEU A 53 -3.07 -10.53 2.14
C LEU A 53 -4.08 -9.38 2.19
N PHE A 54 -3.73 -8.30 2.88
CA PHE A 54 -4.51 -7.05 2.88
C PHE A 54 -3.93 -6.05 1.88
N ILE A 55 -4.81 -5.40 1.11
CA ILE A 55 -4.47 -4.24 0.28
C ILE A 55 -5.10 -3.02 0.94
N THR A 56 -4.26 -2.11 1.42
CA THR A 56 -4.69 -0.92 2.17
C THR A 56 -4.61 0.36 1.35
N GLY A 57 -5.20 1.43 1.87
CA GLY A 57 -5.15 2.75 1.25
C GLY A 57 -3.76 3.39 1.30
N GLY A 58 -2.99 3.19 2.37
CA GLY A 58 -1.67 3.82 2.52
C GLY A 58 -0.66 3.02 3.33
N GLU A 59 0.58 3.53 3.36
CA GLU A 59 1.73 2.86 3.99
C GLU A 59 1.57 2.75 5.51
N LYS A 60 0.86 3.70 6.14
CA LYS A 60 0.60 3.68 7.60
C LYS A 60 -0.19 2.44 8.01
N ASP A 61 -1.18 2.04 7.21
CA ASP A 61 -2.01 0.88 7.49
C ASP A 61 -1.23 -0.42 7.27
N VAL A 62 -0.37 -0.44 6.24
CA VAL A 62 0.59 -1.55 6.02
C VAL A 62 1.45 -1.77 7.26
N LEU A 63 2.06 -0.70 7.78
CA LEU A 63 2.90 -0.78 8.98
C LEU A 63 2.09 -1.19 10.22
N SER A 64 0.87 -0.67 10.37
CA SER A 64 -0.02 -1.01 11.48
C SER A 64 -0.39 -2.50 11.47
N LEU A 65 -0.76 -3.04 10.31
CA LEU A 65 -1.06 -4.45 10.11
C LEU A 65 0.18 -5.34 10.31
N ALA A 66 1.32 -4.95 9.73
CA ALA A 66 2.58 -5.67 9.87
C ALA A 66 3.03 -5.76 11.34
N SER A 67 2.81 -4.70 12.13
CA SER A 67 3.11 -4.70 13.58
C SER A 67 2.31 -5.74 14.37
N LYS A 68 1.23 -6.26 13.80
CA LYS A 68 0.37 -7.30 14.37
C LYS A 68 0.53 -8.66 13.69
N GLY A 69 1.50 -8.80 12.78
CA GLY A 69 1.78 -10.05 12.08
C GLY A 69 0.89 -10.31 10.87
N PHE A 70 0.14 -9.31 10.39
CA PHE A 70 -0.63 -9.43 9.16
C PHE A 70 0.20 -9.04 7.94
N TYR A 71 -0.01 -9.74 6.83
CA TYR A 71 0.60 -9.40 5.55
C TYR A 71 -0.22 -8.31 4.86
N ALA A 72 0.42 -7.20 4.52
CA ALA A 72 -0.26 -6.05 3.93
C ALA A 72 0.62 -5.36 2.90
N ILE A 73 -0.02 -4.78 1.89
CA ILE A 73 0.59 -3.93 0.87
C ILE A 73 -0.30 -2.72 0.56
N CYS A 74 0.25 -1.69 -0.07
CA CYS A 74 -0.52 -0.58 -0.63
C CYS A 74 0.07 -0.08 -1.95
N PHE A 75 -0.77 0.62 -2.72
CA PHE A 75 -0.44 1.17 -4.03
C PHE A 75 -0.39 2.70 -4.01
N ASN A 76 0.11 3.31 -2.95
CA ASN A 76 0.18 4.77 -2.72
C ASN A 76 -1.16 5.43 -2.30
N SER A 77 -2.29 5.04 -2.91
CA SER A 77 -3.64 5.44 -2.50
C SER A 77 -4.69 4.39 -2.88
N GLU A 78 -5.88 4.49 -2.31
CA GLU A 78 -7.04 3.64 -2.61
C GLU A 78 -7.49 3.74 -4.08
N THR A 79 -7.38 4.96 -4.63
CA THR A 79 -7.74 5.31 -6.00
C THR A 79 -6.68 4.88 -7.02
N SER A 80 -5.51 4.44 -6.57
CA SER A 80 -4.43 4.01 -7.45
C SER A 80 -4.80 2.73 -8.18
N SER A 81 -4.36 2.63 -9.43
CA SER A 81 -4.57 1.42 -10.23
C SER A 81 -3.70 0.30 -9.70
N ILE A 82 -4.29 -0.89 -9.55
CA ILE A 82 -3.54 -2.08 -9.17
C ILE A 82 -3.18 -2.85 -10.45
N PRO A 83 -1.88 -3.10 -10.75
CA PRO A 83 -1.52 -3.86 -11.93
C PRO A 83 -2.12 -5.27 -11.90
N GLU A 84 -2.86 -5.64 -12.95
CA GLU A 84 -3.51 -6.95 -13.05
C GLU A 84 -2.50 -8.11 -12.95
N SER A 85 -1.33 -7.94 -13.56
CA SER A 85 -0.24 -8.92 -13.52
C SER A 85 0.24 -9.18 -12.08
N LEU A 86 0.28 -8.15 -11.24
CA LEU A 86 0.67 -8.26 -9.85
C LEU A 86 -0.43 -8.93 -9.02
N ILE A 87 -1.69 -8.55 -9.18
CA ILE A 87 -2.82 -9.20 -8.48
C ILE A 87 -2.90 -10.69 -8.84
N LYS A 88 -2.77 -11.02 -10.13
CA LYS A 88 -2.73 -12.41 -10.59
C LYS A 88 -1.56 -13.17 -9.98
N LYS A 89 -0.38 -12.54 -9.87
CA LYS A 89 0.76 -13.18 -9.20
C LYS A 89 0.45 -13.43 -7.72
N LEU A 90 -0.08 -12.43 -7.02
CA LEU A 90 -0.40 -12.52 -5.59
C LEU A 90 -1.46 -13.59 -5.29
N SER A 91 -2.44 -13.81 -6.19
CA SER A 91 -3.46 -14.84 -6.01
C SER A 91 -2.92 -16.27 -6.09
N TYR A 92 -1.75 -16.49 -6.69
CA TYR A 92 -1.05 -17.79 -6.60
C TYR A 92 -0.31 -17.99 -5.26
N HIS A 93 0.01 -16.90 -4.56
CA HIS A 93 0.76 -16.93 -3.30
C HIS A 93 -0.14 -16.84 -2.06
N PHE A 94 -1.31 -16.23 -2.18
CA PHE A 94 -2.27 -16.01 -1.09
C PHE A 94 -3.63 -16.60 -1.41
N ARG A 95 -4.22 -17.29 -0.43
CA ARG A 95 -5.57 -17.87 -0.55
C ARG A 95 -6.65 -16.78 -0.62
N HIS A 96 -6.47 -15.71 0.14
CA HIS A 96 -7.41 -14.60 0.23
C HIS A 96 -6.67 -13.26 0.05
N ILE A 97 -7.20 -12.41 -0.81
CA ILE A 97 -6.76 -11.01 -0.96
C ILE A 97 -7.96 -10.14 -0.58
N LEU A 98 -7.78 -9.28 0.44
CA LEU A 98 -8.83 -8.44 0.99
C LEU A 98 -8.46 -6.97 0.82
N ILE A 99 -9.40 -6.16 0.34
CA ILE A 99 -9.25 -4.70 0.29
C ILE A 99 -9.71 -4.13 1.64
N LEU A 100 -8.86 -3.31 2.25
CA LEU A 100 -9.09 -2.65 3.54
C LEU A 100 -8.84 -1.16 3.38
N TYR A 101 -9.82 -0.47 2.80
CA TYR A 101 -9.81 0.98 2.60
C TYR A 101 -10.61 1.70 3.68
N ASP A 102 -10.44 3.03 3.74
CA ASP A 102 -11.18 3.88 4.65
C ASP A 102 -12.68 3.82 4.35
N VAL A 103 -13.49 3.92 5.40
CA VAL A 103 -14.96 3.93 5.29
C VAL A 103 -15.44 5.35 5.00
N ASP A 104 -14.93 5.91 3.90
CA ASP A 104 -15.35 7.21 3.36
C ASP A 104 -15.81 7.08 1.91
N LYS A 105 -16.24 8.19 1.30
CA LYS A 105 -16.74 8.17 -0.08
C LYS A 105 -15.69 7.64 -1.07
N ALA A 106 -14.43 8.06 -0.95
CA ALA A 106 -13.37 7.68 -1.87
C ALA A 106 -13.01 6.20 -1.70
N GLY A 107 -12.86 5.74 -0.46
CA GLY A 107 -12.57 4.35 -0.12
C GLY A 107 -13.69 3.40 -0.56
N LEU A 108 -14.96 3.79 -0.40
CA LEU A 108 -16.11 2.99 -0.87
C LEU A 108 -16.16 2.90 -2.40
N GLU A 109 -16.00 4.02 -3.11
CA GLU A 109 -15.98 4.05 -4.59
C GLU A 109 -14.81 3.23 -5.15
N ALA A 110 -13.62 3.37 -4.57
CA ALA A 110 -12.44 2.61 -4.96
C ALA A 110 -12.61 1.11 -4.69
N SER A 111 -13.18 0.75 -3.53
CA SER A 111 -13.46 -0.65 -3.18
C SER A 111 -14.43 -1.30 -4.17
N LEU A 112 -15.49 -0.60 -4.57
CA LEU A 112 -16.44 -1.08 -5.57
C LEU A 112 -15.79 -1.27 -6.95
N LYS A 113 -14.97 -0.31 -7.38
CA LYS A 113 -14.24 -0.38 -8.65
C LYS A 113 -13.31 -1.59 -8.69
N HIS A 114 -12.47 -1.76 -7.67
CA HIS A 114 -11.52 -2.88 -7.61
C HIS A 114 -12.25 -4.22 -7.46
N ARG A 115 -13.35 -4.28 -6.72
CA ARG A 115 -14.17 -5.49 -6.64
C ARG A 115 -14.64 -5.94 -8.02
N ASN A 116 -15.13 -5.02 -8.85
CA ASN A 116 -15.60 -5.36 -10.20
C ASN A 116 -14.46 -5.79 -11.13
N ASN A 117 -13.26 -5.24 -10.94
CA ASN A 117 -12.09 -5.57 -11.75
C ASN A 117 -11.45 -6.93 -11.36
N TYR A 118 -11.59 -7.36 -10.10
CA TYR A 118 -10.90 -8.55 -9.56
C TYR A 118 -11.83 -9.63 -9.03
N GLN A 119 -13.14 -9.53 -9.27
CA GLN A 119 -14.03 -10.68 -9.16
C GLN A 119 -13.64 -11.70 -10.23
N VAL A 120 -12.77 -12.64 -9.85
CA VAL A 120 -12.55 -13.86 -10.61
C VAL A 120 -13.84 -14.66 -10.50
N SER A 121 -14.48 -14.90 -11.64
CA SER A 121 -15.58 -15.84 -11.80
C SER A 121 -15.22 -17.14 -11.09
N GLY A 122 -15.99 -17.51 -10.07
CA GLY A 122 -15.92 -18.82 -9.44
C GLY A 122 -16.33 -19.92 -10.41
#